data_AF-A0A962HEE4-F1
#
_entry.id   AF-A0A962HEE4-F1
#
_cell.length_a   1.000
_cell.length_b   1.000
_cell.length_c   1.000
_cell.angle_alpha   90.00
_cell.angle_beta   90.00
_cell.angle_gamma   90.00
#
_symmetry.space_group_name_H-M   'P 1'
#
loop_
_entity.id
_entity.type
_entity.pdbx_description
1 polymer ?
#
loop_
_entity_poly.entity_id
_entity_poly.type
_entity_poly.pdbx_seq_one_letter_code
_entity_poly.pdbx_strand_id
1 'polypeptide(L)'
;SQGWTHAKLSGHQNERLLYDQIQDCTSINQLRPGMAISNTEIGGLNEKNVPCIIGCTTKSKTDLAITWSDNLPTNISIKKSLAGQAYLIKTSRFIAGYEAHYNTSISTEVKEGLLLFFGEHSKTRDILAQYPSDNEQEQNYQKRKSRLTWNTLSKYKNSVANEMLSWISGNIGNIADFCFSKGLAKNSDAWADYLWCKNRLGEHEVDELFCIKDISQLCSEKSNLVIIGNRGGGTTIRLPFGFVQWHQGQMQFHHCYNDIRGLFI
;
A
#
# COMPACT_ATOMS: atom_id res chain seq x y z
N SER A 1 -12.14 2.27 -18.90
CA SER A 1 -12.43 1.36 -17.76
C SER A 1 -12.13 -0.12 -18.06
N GLN A 2 -11.73 -0.52 -19.27
CA GLN A 2 -11.45 -1.93 -19.61
C GLN A 2 -10.12 -2.46 -19.05
N GLY A 3 -9.07 -1.64 -18.92
CA GLY A 3 -7.73 -2.09 -18.51
C GLY A 3 -7.64 -2.67 -17.09
N TRP A 4 -8.43 -2.18 -16.13
CA TRP A 4 -8.40 -2.69 -14.75
C TRP A 4 -9.01 -4.08 -14.63
N THR A 5 -10.10 -4.35 -15.36
CA THR A 5 -10.74 -5.67 -15.39
C THR A 5 -9.79 -6.72 -15.99
N HIS A 6 -9.10 -6.39 -17.08
CA HIS A 6 -8.06 -7.26 -17.66
C HIS A 6 -6.87 -7.48 -16.70
N ALA A 7 -6.40 -6.44 -16.01
CA ALA A 7 -5.33 -6.56 -15.04
C ALA A 7 -5.71 -7.48 -13.86
N LYS A 8 -6.95 -7.43 -13.39
CA LYS A 8 -7.46 -8.31 -12.33
C LYS A 8 -7.57 -9.77 -12.78
N LEU A 9 -8.19 -10.02 -13.93
CA LEU A 9 -8.35 -11.38 -14.46
C LEU A 9 -6.99 -12.06 -14.70
N SER A 10 -6.04 -11.33 -15.26
CA SER A 10 -4.68 -11.85 -15.46
C SER A 10 -3.91 -12.01 -14.13
N GLY A 11 -4.16 -11.17 -13.12
CA GLY A 11 -3.65 -11.38 -11.76
C GLY A 11 -4.13 -12.71 -11.15
N HIS A 12 -5.43 -12.97 -11.19
CA HIS A 12 -6.03 -14.22 -10.72
C HIS A 12 -5.54 -15.45 -11.49
N GLN A 13 -5.36 -15.33 -12.81
CA GLN A 13 -4.77 -16.41 -13.60
C GLN A 13 -3.33 -16.70 -13.18
N ASN A 14 -2.54 -15.67 -12.88
CA ASN A 14 -1.17 -15.83 -12.37
C ASN A 14 -1.15 -16.56 -11.02
N GLU A 15 -2.00 -16.15 -10.08
CA GLU A 15 -2.14 -16.81 -8.77
C GLU A 15 -2.48 -18.30 -8.90
N ARG A 16 -3.41 -18.64 -9.82
CA ARG A 16 -3.78 -20.04 -10.09
C ARG A 16 -2.59 -20.88 -10.57
N LEU A 17 -1.85 -20.37 -11.56
CA LEU A 17 -0.68 -21.06 -12.11
C LEU A 17 0.42 -21.26 -11.06
N LEU A 18 0.59 -20.29 -10.15
CA LEU A 18 1.55 -20.38 -9.05
C LEU A 18 1.15 -21.43 -8.02
N TYR A 19 -0.14 -21.51 -7.70
CA TYR A 19 -0.66 -22.53 -6.78
C TYR A 19 -0.43 -23.94 -7.33
N ASP A 20 -0.75 -24.18 -8.60
CA ASP A 20 -0.63 -25.51 -9.23
C ASP A 20 0.83 -26.02 -9.26
N GLN A 21 1.81 -25.12 -9.14
CA GLN A 21 3.25 -25.40 -9.27
C GLN A 21 4.05 -24.99 -8.03
N ILE A 22 3.38 -24.80 -6.89
CA ILE A 22 4.00 -24.21 -5.71
C ILE A 22 5.14 -25.05 -5.13
N GLN A 23 5.01 -26.38 -5.22
CA GLN A 23 6.01 -27.36 -4.74
C GLN A 23 7.35 -27.23 -5.49
N ASP A 24 7.30 -26.83 -6.76
CA ASP A 24 8.47 -26.70 -7.63
C ASP A 24 9.08 -25.29 -7.59
N CYS A 25 8.52 -24.37 -6.80
CA CYS A 25 9.00 -22.99 -6.73
C CYS A 25 10.22 -22.87 -5.81
N THR A 26 11.39 -22.67 -6.41
CA THR A 26 12.68 -22.51 -5.70
C THR A 26 12.63 -21.46 -4.60
N SER A 27 12.04 -20.29 -4.88
CA SER A 27 11.93 -19.19 -3.93
C SER A 27 11.11 -19.57 -2.68
N ILE A 28 10.01 -20.32 -2.86
CA ILE A 28 9.20 -20.84 -1.76
C ILE A 28 9.97 -21.85 -0.94
N ASN A 29 10.67 -22.78 -1.60
CA ASN A 29 11.49 -23.78 -0.93
C ASN A 29 12.66 -23.16 -0.13
N GLN A 30 13.12 -21.97 -0.52
CA GLN A 30 14.14 -21.21 0.22
C GLN A 30 13.62 -20.57 1.51
N LEU A 31 12.30 -20.36 1.65
CA LEU A 31 11.74 -19.84 2.91
C LEU A 31 12.01 -20.79 4.07
N ARG A 32 11.87 -22.10 3.83
CA ARG A 32 12.09 -23.15 4.82
C ARG A 32 12.77 -24.37 4.17
N PRO A 33 14.10 -24.32 3.96
CA PRO A 33 14.82 -25.38 3.25
C PRO A 33 14.63 -26.75 3.88
N GLY A 34 14.29 -27.74 3.05
CA GLY A 34 14.07 -29.13 3.49
C GLY A 34 12.72 -29.41 4.15
N MET A 35 11.85 -28.40 4.28
CA MET A 35 10.52 -28.57 4.83
C MET A 35 9.47 -28.81 3.75
N ALA A 36 8.67 -29.86 3.91
CA ALA A 36 7.58 -30.14 2.98
C ALA A 36 6.37 -29.23 3.24
N ILE A 37 5.66 -28.87 2.17
CA ILE A 37 4.36 -28.19 2.25
C ILE A 37 3.29 -29.25 2.49
N SER A 38 2.56 -29.13 3.60
CA SER A 38 1.47 -30.05 3.96
C SER A 38 0.14 -29.66 3.32
N ASN A 39 -0.13 -28.35 3.19
CA ASN A 39 -1.34 -27.82 2.58
C ASN A 39 -1.12 -26.41 2.01
N THR A 40 -1.93 -26.02 1.04
CA THR A 40 -1.98 -24.67 0.49
C THR A 40 -3.42 -24.18 0.32
N GLU A 41 -3.66 -22.89 0.55
CA GLU A 41 -4.96 -22.26 0.32
C GLU A 41 -4.82 -20.99 -0.54
N ILE A 42 -5.68 -20.83 -1.54
CA ILE A 42 -5.72 -19.62 -2.39
C ILE A 42 -6.75 -18.64 -1.83
N GLY A 43 -6.27 -17.44 -1.49
CA GLY A 43 -7.09 -16.31 -1.07
C GLY A 43 -7.59 -15.44 -2.23
N GLY A 44 -6.73 -15.13 -3.20
CA GLY A 44 -7.01 -14.13 -4.24
C GLY A 44 -8.16 -14.48 -5.19
N LEU A 45 -8.29 -15.76 -5.57
CA LEU A 45 -9.38 -16.25 -6.43
C LEU A 45 -10.75 -16.24 -5.73
N ASN A 46 -10.77 -16.33 -4.40
CA ASN A 46 -11.97 -16.43 -3.58
C ASN A 46 -11.94 -15.37 -2.46
N GLU A 47 -11.71 -14.10 -2.79
CA GLU A 47 -11.50 -12.98 -1.85
C GLU A 47 -12.46 -13.03 -0.64
N LYS A 48 -12.02 -13.67 0.46
CA LYS A 48 -12.84 -13.85 1.67
C LYS A 48 -12.95 -12.52 2.40
N ASN A 49 -14.18 -12.16 2.81
CA ASN A 49 -14.38 -11.06 3.73
C ASN A 49 -13.93 -11.52 5.13
N VAL A 50 -13.01 -10.77 5.73
CA VAL A 50 -12.49 -11.03 7.08
C VAL A 50 -12.90 -9.89 8.02
N PRO A 51 -12.94 -10.13 9.35
CA PRO A 51 -13.19 -9.08 10.33
C PRO A 51 -12.19 -7.93 10.19
N CYS A 52 -12.71 -6.70 10.23
CA CYS A 52 -11.91 -5.49 10.18
C CYS A 52 -11.65 -4.95 11.59
N ILE A 53 -10.44 -4.43 11.85
CA ILE A 53 -10.05 -3.91 13.16
C ILE A 53 -10.91 -2.74 13.65
N ILE A 54 -11.55 -2.00 12.73
CA ILE A 54 -12.44 -0.87 13.03
C ILE A 54 -13.95 -1.24 12.99
N GLY A 55 -14.30 -2.50 13.22
CA GLY A 55 -15.70 -2.93 13.43
C GLY A 55 -16.54 -3.12 12.17
N CYS A 56 -15.93 -3.45 11.03
CA CYS A 56 -16.62 -3.82 9.79
C CYS A 56 -16.01 -5.08 9.16
N THR A 57 -16.17 -5.29 7.85
CA THR A 57 -15.42 -6.32 7.10
C THR A 57 -14.41 -5.69 6.15
N THR A 58 -13.38 -6.46 5.79
CA THR A 58 -12.34 -6.08 4.82
C THR A 58 -11.90 -7.31 4.02
N LYS A 59 -11.03 -7.10 3.05
CA LYS A 59 -10.32 -8.17 2.35
C LYS A 59 -9.01 -8.53 3.04
N SER A 60 -8.68 -9.82 3.00
CA SER A 60 -7.36 -10.34 3.39
C SER A 60 -6.27 -9.76 2.49
N LYS A 61 -5.04 -9.68 3.00
CA LYS A 61 -3.84 -9.35 2.22
C LYS A 61 -3.11 -10.59 1.73
N THR A 62 -3.51 -11.77 2.22
CA THR A 62 -2.96 -13.05 1.85
C THR A 62 -3.60 -13.56 0.56
N ASP A 63 -2.78 -13.72 -0.47
CA ASP A 63 -3.17 -14.29 -1.75
C ASP A 63 -2.95 -15.82 -1.76
N LEU A 64 -1.92 -16.29 -1.05
CA LEU A 64 -1.57 -17.69 -0.84
C LEU A 64 -1.19 -17.94 0.62
N ALA A 65 -1.82 -18.93 1.26
CA ALA A 65 -1.41 -19.43 2.56
C ALA A 65 -0.79 -20.82 2.41
N ILE A 66 0.39 -21.03 3.00
CA ILE A 66 1.12 -22.29 3.01
C ILE A 66 1.10 -22.83 4.44
N THR A 67 0.67 -24.07 4.62
CA THR A 67 0.92 -24.81 5.87
C THR A 67 2.09 -25.75 5.63
N TRP A 68 3.10 -25.69 6.47
CA TRP A 68 4.26 -26.56 6.39
C TRP A 68 4.03 -27.88 7.14
N SER A 69 4.94 -28.84 6.98
CA SER A 69 4.86 -30.16 7.64
C SER A 69 4.88 -30.10 9.17
N ASP A 70 5.32 -29.00 9.77
CA ASP A 70 5.26 -28.74 11.21
C ASP A 70 3.99 -28.01 11.65
N ASN A 71 3.01 -27.85 10.75
CA ASN A 71 1.74 -27.15 10.94
C ASN A 71 1.85 -25.63 11.17
N LEU A 72 3.01 -25.03 10.95
CA LEU A 72 3.13 -23.57 10.99
C LEU A 72 2.68 -22.96 9.65
N PRO A 73 1.94 -21.84 9.68
CA PRO A 73 1.50 -21.16 8.46
C PRO A 73 2.57 -20.19 7.93
N THR A 74 2.47 -19.87 6.65
CA THR A 74 3.16 -18.76 5.99
C THR A 74 2.22 -18.12 4.99
N ASN A 75 1.95 -16.84 5.18
CA ASN A 75 1.03 -16.08 4.35
C ASN A 75 1.79 -15.20 3.36
N ILE A 76 1.37 -15.23 2.09
CA ILE A 76 2.08 -14.59 0.99
C ILE A 76 1.11 -13.68 0.23
N SER A 77 1.51 -12.42 0.03
CA SER A 77 0.89 -11.55 -0.97
C SER A 77 1.67 -11.63 -2.28
N ILE A 78 0.97 -11.84 -3.40
CA ILE A 78 1.56 -12.02 -4.72
C ILE A 78 1.43 -10.72 -5.51
N LYS A 79 2.53 -10.27 -6.12
CA LYS A 79 2.55 -9.15 -7.07
C LYS A 79 2.97 -9.64 -8.44
N LYS A 80 1.98 -9.69 -9.33
CA LYS A 80 2.21 -10.01 -10.74
C LYS A 80 3.01 -8.92 -11.45
N SER A 81 2.81 -7.63 -11.16
CA SER A 81 3.46 -6.53 -11.91
C SER A 81 4.64 -5.91 -11.16
N LEU A 82 5.64 -5.44 -11.92
CA LEU A 82 6.80 -4.72 -11.39
C LEU A 82 6.45 -3.37 -10.77
N ALA A 83 5.29 -2.81 -11.09
CA ALA A 83 4.72 -1.67 -10.40
C ALA A 83 3.20 -1.78 -10.40
N GLY A 84 2.56 -1.30 -9.34
CA GLY A 84 1.11 -1.38 -9.25
C GLY A 84 0.56 -0.99 -7.89
N GLN A 85 -0.74 -1.19 -7.71
CA GLN A 85 -1.41 -0.87 -6.46
C GLN A 85 -1.03 -1.88 -5.36
N ALA A 86 -0.39 -1.39 -4.30
CA ALA A 86 -0.18 -2.12 -3.06
C ALA A 86 -1.43 -2.04 -2.17
N TYR A 87 -2.03 -0.84 -2.07
CA TYR A 87 -3.25 -0.64 -1.31
C TYR A 87 -4.07 0.56 -1.78
N LEU A 88 -5.39 0.47 -1.64
CA LEU A 88 -6.35 1.54 -1.93
C LEU A 88 -7.32 1.66 -0.77
N ILE A 89 -7.35 2.81 -0.12
CA ILE A 89 -8.09 3.00 1.14
C ILE A 89 -8.58 4.45 1.27
N LYS A 90 -9.77 4.63 1.87
CA LYS A 90 -10.25 5.96 2.27
C LYS A 90 -9.34 6.54 3.35
N THR A 91 -9.03 7.81 3.27
CA THR A 91 -8.15 8.54 4.19
C THR A 91 -8.62 8.39 5.64
N SER A 92 -9.91 8.56 5.89
CA SER A 92 -10.52 8.34 7.20
C SER A 92 -10.33 6.91 7.73
N ARG A 93 -10.47 5.90 6.86
CA ARG A 93 -10.24 4.49 7.21
C ARG A 93 -8.76 4.17 7.43
N PHE A 94 -7.87 4.79 6.66
CA PHE A 94 -6.42 4.67 6.87
C PHE A 94 -6.04 5.18 8.25
N ILE A 95 -6.49 6.39 8.61
CA ILE A 95 -6.25 6.98 9.93
C ILE A 95 -6.74 6.05 11.04
N ALA A 96 -8.02 5.67 11.01
CA ALA A 96 -8.61 4.84 12.07
C ALA A 96 -7.98 3.45 12.15
N GLY A 97 -7.69 2.83 11.00
CA GLY A 97 -7.04 1.53 10.93
C GLY A 97 -5.61 1.55 11.42
N TYR A 98 -4.84 2.58 11.04
CA TYR A 98 -3.46 2.78 11.48
C TYR A 98 -3.41 2.96 13.01
N GLU A 99 -4.22 3.87 13.55
CA GLU A 99 -4.30 4.12 14.99
C GLU A 99 -4.63 2.84 15.77
N ALA A 100 -5.60 2.06 15.27
CA ALA A 100 -6.00 0.80 15.89
C ALA A 100 -4.92 -0.30 15.83
N HIS A 101 -4.23 -0.44 14.70
CA HIS A 101 -3.20 -1.48 14.54
C HIS A 101 -1.92 -1.20 15.32
N TYR A 102 -1.50 0.06 15.37
CA TYR A 102 -0.23 0.44 15.98
C TYR A 102 -0.40 1.00 17.40
N ASN A 103 -1.64 1.06 17.91
CA ASN A 103 -1.97 1.61 19.22
C ASN A 103 -1.37 3.02 19.41
N THR A 104 -1.53 3.87 18.40
CA THR A 104 -1.04 5.25 18.38
C THR A 104 -2.19 6.21 18.11
N SER A 105 -2.01 7.49 18.47
CA SER A 105 -2.91 8.56 18.03
C SER A 105 -2.16 9.47 17.07
N ILE A 106 -2.70 9.64 15.87
CA ILE A 106 -2.27 10.64 14.91
C ILE A 106 -2.78 12.00 15.40
N SER A 107 -1.93 13.02 15.39
CA SER A 107 -2.31 14.36 15.85
C SER A 107 -3.39 14.96 14.94
N THR A 108 -4.20 15.87 15.49
CA THR A 108 -5.25 16.57 14.73
C THR A 108 -4.69 17.32 13.52
N GLU A 109 -3.50 17.90 13.65
CA GLU A 109 -2.81 18.61 12.57
C GLU A 109 -2.41 17.68 11.42
N VAL A 110 -1.88 16.50 11.73
CA VAL A 110 -1.56 15.50 10.70
C VAL A 110 -2.84 14.95 10.05
N LYS A 111 -3.89 14.68 10.84
CA LYS A 111 -5.20 14.25 10.31
C LYS A 111 -5.79 15.30 9.36
N GLU A 112 -5.72 16.59 9.72
CA GLU A 112 -6.13 17.71 8.86
C GLU A 112 -5.37 17.66 7.52
N GLY A 113 -4.04 17.55 7.56
CA GLY A 113 -3.19 17.48 6.37
C GLY A 113 -3.56 16.31 5.46
N LEU A 114 -3.67 15.09 6.02
CA LEU A 114 -4.04 13.90 5.26
C LEU A 114 -5.41 14.07 4.60
N LEU A 115 -6.42 14.53 5.34
CA LEU A 115 -7.78 14.73 4.83
C LEU A 115 -7.83 15.79 3.73
N LEU A 116 -7.07 16.88 3.84
CA LEU A 116 -6.99 17.93 2.82
C LEU A 116 -6.25 17.44 1.57
N PHE A 117 -5.11 16.77 1.74
CA PHE A 117 -4.27 16.32 0.64
C PHE A 117 -4.91 15.18 -0.16
N PHE A 118 -5.67 14.29 0.50
CA PHE A 118 -6.34 13.16 -0.15
C PHE A 118 -7.86 13.36 -0.36
N GLY A 119 -8.38 14.55 -0.06
CA GLY A 119 -9.70 15.00 -0.52
C GLY A 119 -10.89 14.42 0.23
N GLU A 120 -10.78 14.30 1.55
CA GLU A 120 -11.88 13.95 2.47
C GLU A 120 -12.21 15.06 3.47
N HIS A 121 -11.50 16.20 3.44
CA HIS A 121 -11.78 17.31 4.32
C HIS A 121 -12.93 18.20 3.80
N SER A 122 -13.90 18.53 4.67
CA SER A 122 -15.09 19.31 4.31
C SER A 122 -14.78 20.73 3.82
N LYS A 123 -13.74 21.38 4.39
CA LYS A 123 -13.34 22.76 4.06
C LYS A 123 -12.52 22.89 2.76
N THR A 124 -12.30 21.80 2.02
CA THR A 124 -11.39 21.83 0.86
C THR A 124 -11.80 22.87 -0.18
N ARG A 125 -13.11 23.01 -0.46
CA ARG A 125 -13.61 23.97 -1.45
C ARG A 125 -13.40 25.42 -1.02
N ASP A 126 -13.64 25.71 0.26
CA ASP A 126 -13.47 27.05 0.83
C ASP A 126 -12.00 27.47 0.79
N ILE A 127 -11.10 26.55 1.14
CA ILE A 127 -9.66 26.78 1.08
C ILE A 127 -9.21 27.04 -0.36
N LEU A 128 -9.70 26.27 -1.35
CA LEU A 128 -9.37 26.50 -2.76
C LEU A 128 -9.88 27.84 -3.32
N ALA A 129 -10.92 28.42 -2.71
CA ALA A 129 -11.40 29.75 -3.07
C ALA A 129 -10.53 30.86 -2.46
N GLN A 130 -10.05 30.67 -1.22
CA GLN A 130 -9.20 31.64 -0.51
C GLN A 130 -7.73 31.58 -0.95
N TYR A 131 -7.25 30.39 -1.31
CA TYR A 131 -5.86 30.11 -1.67
C TYR A 131 -5.78 29.45 -3.06
N PRO A 132 -6.19 30.15 -4.14
CA PRO A 132 -6.09 29.60 -5.47
C PRO A 132 -4.63 29.32 -5.85
N SER A 133 -4.42 28.26 -6.63
CA SER A 133 -3.15 28.08 -7.35
C SER A 133 -3.03 29.12 -8.45
N ASP A 134 -1.83 29.66 -8.62
CA ASP A 134 -1.47 30.56 -9.72
C ASP A 134 -1.39 29.80 -11.06
N ASN A 135 -1.37 28.47 -11.02
CA ASN A 135 -1.47 27.59 -12.18
C ASN A 135 -2.92 27.13 -12.39
N GLU A 136 -3.53 27.55 -13.50
CA GLU A 136 -4.94 27.24 -13.81
C GLU A 136 -5.20 25.72 -13.95
N GLN A 137 -4.27 24.96 -14.54
CA GLN A 137 -4.41 23.51 -14.69
C GLN A 137 -4.41 22.81 -13.32
N GLU A 138 -3.53 23.24 -12.42
CA GLU A 138 -3.48 22.76 -11.04
C GLU A 138 -4.77 23.14 -10.30
N GLN A 139 -5.23 24.38 -10.40
CA GLN A 139 -6.46 24.84 -9.76
C GLN A 139 -7.68 24.03 -10.23
N ASN A 140 -7.80 23.80 -11.53
CA ASN A 140 -8.89 22.99 -12.10
C ASN A 140 -8.80 21.53 -11.67
N TYR A 141 -7.58 20.98 -11.57
CA TYR A 141 -7.35 19.65 -11.02
C TYR A 141 -7.83 19.55 -9.56
N GLN A 142 -7.42 20.48 -8.70
CA GLN A 142 -7.78 20.50 -7.28
C GLN A 142 -9.29 20.58 -7.05
N LYS A 143 -9.97 21.49 -7.75
CA LYS A 143 -11.44 21.64 -7.69
C LYS A 143 -12.14 20.34 -8.08
N ARG A 144 -11.76 19.76 -9.23
CA ARG A 144 -12.36 18.52 -9.75
C ARG A 144 -12.11 17.32 -8.84
N LYS A 145 -10.94 17.23 -8.21
CA LYS A 145 -10.60 16.12 -7.31
C LYS A 145 -10.99 16.38 -5.86
N SER A 146 -11.45 17.59 -5.54
CA SER A 146 -11.79 18.04 -4.18
C SER A 146 -10.67 17.73 -3.18
N ARG A 147 -9.43 18.08 -3.54
CA ARG A 147 -8.22 17.95 -2.69
C ARG A 147 -7.30 19.16 -2.85
N LEU A 148 -6.36 19.33 -1.92
CA LEU A 148 -5.25 20.26 -2.07
C LEU A 148 -4.00 19.56 -2.62
N THR A 149 -3.24 20.22 -3.51
CA THR A 149 -1.86 19.84 -3.83
C THR A 149 -0.91 20.26 -2.70
N TRP A 150 0.34 19.81 -2.74
CA TRP A 150 1.34 20.29 -1.78
C TRP A 150 1.50 21.80 -1.83
N ASN A 151 1.61 22.38 -3.03
CA ASN A 151 1.76 23.82 -3.20
C ASN A 151 0.65 24.61 -2.49
N THR A 152 -0.62 24.23 -2.71
CA THR A 152 -1.75 24.91 -2.09
C THR A 152 -1.85 24.61 -0.59
N LEU A 153 -1.60 23.37 -0.15
CA LEU A 153 -1.61 23.03 1.28
C LEU A 153 -0.55 23.84 2.05
N SER A 154 0.66 23.96 1.51
CA SER A 154 1.76 24.73 2.10
C SER A 154 1.48 26.24 2.11
N LYS A 155 0.78 26.76 1.08
CA LYS A 155 0.32 28.17 1.01
C LYS A 155 -0.79 28.46 2.03
N TYR A 156 -1.73 27.53 2.21
CA TYR A 156 -2.81 27.64 3.20
C TYR A 156 -2.26 27.56 4.62
N LYS A 157 -1.50 26.52 4.95
CA LYS A 157 -0.97 26.28 6.29
C LYS A 157 0.28 25.39 6.24
N ASN A 158 1.44 26.04 6.14
CA ASN A 158 2.74 25.38 6.03
C ASN A 158 3.05 24.40 7.19
N SER A 159 2.60 24.71 8.42
CA SER A 159 2.77 23.79 9.57
C SER A 159 2.07 22.45 9.33
N VAL A 160 0.81 22.46 8.88
CA VAL A 160 0.04 21.25 8.56
C VAL A 160 0.72 20.44 7.47
N ALA A 161 1.22 21.10 6.42
CA ALA A 161 1.90 20.44 5.32
C ALA A 161 3.16 19.69 5.82
N ASN A 162 4.02 20.39 6.55
CA ASN A 162 5.28 19.85 7.05
C ASN A 162 5.06 18.77 8.12
N GLU A 163 4.13 18.96 9.05
CA GLU A 163 3.77 17.96 10.06
C GLU A 163 3.22 16.70 9.42
N MET A 164 2.36 16.81 8.40
CA MET A 164 1.87 15.65 7.65
C MET A 164 3.02 14.88 7.01
N LEU A 165 3.93 15.56 6.29
CA LEU A 165 5.04 14.91 5.61
C LEU A 165 6.05 14.29 6.61
N SER A 166 6.37 15.02 7.67
CA SER A 166 7.23 14.57 8.78
C SER A 166 6.64 13.32 9.44
N TRP A 167 5.34 13.32 9.71
CA TRP A 167 4.66 12.16 10.28
C TRP A 167 4.71 10.96 9.33
N ILE A 168 4.44 11.13 8.03
CA ILE A 168 4.55 10.03 7.05
C ILE A 168 5.98 9.47 7.02
N SER A 169 6.99 10.35 7.02
CA SER A 169 8.41 9.97 7.04
C SER A 169 8.77 9.19 8.30
N GLY A 170 8.42 9.70 9.48
CA GLY A 170 8.71 9.05 10.76
C GLY A 170 7.94 7.74 11.00
N ASN A 171 6.86 7.48 10.26
CA ASN A 171 6.01 6.29 10.40
C ASN A 171 6.09 5.35 9.19
N ILE A 172 7.02 5.57 8.27
CA ILE A 172 7.01 4.90 6.96
C ILE A 172 7.14 3.36 7.04
N GLY A 173 7.83 2.82 8.05
CA GLY A 173 7.88 1.38 8.28
C GLY A 173 6.51 0.80 8.60
N ASN A 174 5.81 1.39 9.58
CA ASN A 174 4.44 1.00 9.90
C ASN A 174 3.51 1.19 8.70
N ILE A 175 3.69 2.24 7.89
CA ILE A 175 2.90 2.42 6.66
C ILE A 175 3.18 1.30 5.65
N ALA A 176 4.42 0.86 5.50
CA ALA A 176 4.78 -0.25 4.62
C ALA A 176 4.15 -1.57 5.12
N ASP A 177 4.28 -1.88 6.41
CA ASP A 177 3.63 -3.02 7.07
C ASP A 177 2.10 -2.98 6.88
N PHE A 178 1.47 -1.82 7.07
CA PHE A 178 0.04 -1.65 6.86
C PHE A 178 -0.37 -1.90 5.40
N CYS A 179 0.44 -1.45 4.45
CA CYS A 179 0.14 -1.59 3.02
C CYS A 179 0.32 -3.03 2.52
N PHE A 180 1.38 -3.71 2.93
CA PHE A 180 1.75 -5.01 2.40
C PHE A 180 1.25 -6.18 3.24
N SER A 181 1.22 -6.05 4.57
CA SER A 181 0.87 -7.13 5.49
C SER A 181 -0.56 -7.03 6.01
N LYS A 182 -0.89 -5.98 6.76
CA LYS A 182 -2.08 -5.98 7.63
C LYS A 182 -3.35 -5.52 6.91
N GLY A 183 -3.26 -4.46 6.11
CA GLY A 183 -4.42 -3.71 5.65
C GLY A 183 -5.30 -3.31 6.84
N LEU A 184 -6.59 -3.64 6.77
CA LEU A 184 -7.53 -3.43 7.87
C LEU A 184 -7.93 -4.72 8.59
N ALA A 185 -7.30 -5.85 8.26
CA ALA A 185 -7.69 -7.16 8.78
C ALA A 185 -7.39 -7.24 10.28
N LYS A 186 -8.36 -7.63 11.09
CA LYS A 186 -8.22 -7.63 12.55
C LYS A 186 -7.23 -8.67 13.06
N ASN A 187 -7.24 -9.86 12.46
CA ASN A 187 -6.55 -11.04 12.94
C ASN A 187 -5.32 -11.34 12.07
N SER A 188 -4.27 -11.86 12.70
CA SER A 188 -2.98 -12.11 12.05
C SER A 188 -2.98 -13.27 11.05
N ASP A 189 -3.96 -14.17 11.12
CA ASP A 189 -4.19 -15.24 10.14
C ASP A 189 -4.54 -14.69 8.74
N ALA A 190 -5.01 -13.44 8.65
CA ALA A 190 -5.31 -12.75 7.40
C ALA A 190 -4.25 -11.71 6.98
N TRP A 191 -3.13 -11.64 7.70
CA TRP A 191 -1.99 -10.77 7.36
C TRP A 191 -1.01 -11.52 6.46
N ALA A 192 -0.37 -10.83 5.52
CA ALA A 192 0.71 -11.41 4.74
C ALA A 192 2.06 -11.27 5.46
N ASP A 193 2.86 -12.32 5.46
CA ASP A 193 4.22 -12.33 6.01
C ASP A 193 5.26 -11.97 4.94
N TYR A 194 5.03 -12.40 3.71
CA TYR A 194 5.93 -12.20 2.57
C TYR A 194 5.23 -11.53 1.39
N LEU A 195 6.01 -10.75 0.64
CA LEU A 195 5.67 -10.22 -0.67
C LEU A 195 6.39 -11.03 -1.73
N TRP A 196 5.65 -11.68 -2.63
CA TRP A 196 6.20 -12.45 -3.73
C TRP A 196 6.01 -11.72 -5.06
N CYS A 197 7.10 -11.20 -5.61
CA CYS A 197 7.11 -10.67 -6.96
C CYS A 197 7.33 -11.83 -7.93
N LYS A 198 6.26 -12.33 -8.55
CA LYS A 198 6.34 -13.42 -9.54
C LYS A 198 5.26 -13.36 -10.60
N ASN A 199 5.67 -13.62 -11.84
CA ASN A 199 4.79 -13.67 -12.99
C ASN A 199 5.00 -14.95 -13.80
N ARG A 200 3.92 -15.64 -14.13
CA ARG A 200 3.87 -16.86 -14.95
C ARG A 200 3.19 -16.65 -16.30
N LEU A 201 2.77 -15.43 -16.59
CA LEU A 201 2.16 -15.05 -17.87
C LEU A 201 3.17 -14.50 -18.88
N GLY A 202 4.47 -14.56 -18.57
CA GLY A 202 5.56 -14.19 -19.48
C GLY A 202 5.74 -12.68 -19.69
N GLU A 203 5.17 -11.83 -18.83
CA GLU A 203 5.35 -10.36 -18.93
C GLU A 203 6.72 -9.92 -18.39
N HIS A 204 7.30 -10.68 -17.45
CA HIS A 204 8.67 -10.51 -16.91
C HIS A 204 9.10 -11.75 -16.12
N GLU A 205 10.41 -11.92 -15.96
CA GLU A 205 11.06 -13.11 -15.37
C GLU A 205 11.51 -12.87 -13.90
N VAL A 206 10.71 -12.16 -13.11
CA VAL A 206 11.01 -11.97 -11.68
C VAL A 206 10.44 -13.13 -10.86
N ASP A 207 11.26 -13.64 -9.95
CA ASP A 207 10.88 -14.61 -8.91
C ASP A 207 11.64 -14.27 -7.62
N GLU A 208 11.11 -13.31 -6.87
CA GLU A 208 11.77 -12.79 -5.66
C GLU A 208 10.78 -12.64 -4.51
N LEU A 209 11.15 -13.16 -3.34
CA LEU A 209 10.39 -13.09 -2.10
C LEU A 209 11.05 -12.10 -1.15
N PHE A 210 10.23 -11.24 -0.57
CA PHE A 210 10.66 -10.26 0.42
C PHE A 210 9.88 -10.47 1.71
N CYS A 211 10.58 -10.56 2.85
CA CYS A 211 9.97 -10.53 4.16
C CYS A 211 9.37 -9.13 4.41
N ILE A 212 8.07 -9.04 4.69
CA ILE A 212 7.40 -7.73 4.86
C ILE A 212 7.88 -7.02 6.13
N LYS A 213 8.26 -7.77 7.17
CA LYS A 213 8.89 -7.22 8.37
C LYS A 213 10.21 -6.50 8.02
N ASP A 214 11.01 -7.10 7.15
CA ASP A 214 12.28 -6.50 6.71
C ASP A 214 12.04 -5.28 5.81
N ILE A 215 11.06 -5.33 4.90
CA ILE A 215 10.62 -4.15 4.13
C ILE A 215 10.25 -3.01 5.08
N SER A 216 9.45 -3.28 6.12
CA SER A 216 9.04 -2.28 7.11
C SER A 216 10.23 -1.68 7.86
N GLN A 217 11.16 -2.50 8.29
CA GLN A 217 12.37 -2.03 8.96
C GLN A 217 13.23 -1.15 8.03
N LEU A 218 13.54 -1.65 6.84
CA LEU A 218 14.37 -0.93 5.87
C LEU A 218 13.72 0.38 5.39
N CYS A 219 12.38 0.41 5.30
CA CYS A 219 11.66 1.65 5.02
C CYS A 219 11.88 2.68 6.14
N SER A 220 11.83 2.27 7.41
CA SER A 220 12.10 3.16 8.55
C SER A 220 13.51 3.75 8.49
N GLU A 221 14.50 2.92 8.17
CA GLU A 221 15.89 3.33 8.00
C GLU A 221 16.08 4.30 6.81
N LYS A 222 15.30 4.12 5.75
CA LYS A 222 15.30 4.96 4.54
C LYS A 222 14.19 6.02 4.54
N SER A 223 13.76 6.48 5.71
CA SER A 223 12.71 7.49 5.88
C SER A 223 12.99 8.83 5.19
N ASN A 224 14.27 9.14 4.94
CA ASN A 224 14.72 10.29 4.16
C ASN A 224 14.30 10.26 2.68
N LEU A 225 13.89 9.09 2.15
CA LEU A 225 13.34 8.97 0.80
C LEU A 225 11.87 9.42 0.69
N VAL A 226 11.22 9.73 1.82
CA VAL A 226 9.87 10.27 1.85
C VAL A 226 9.90 11.75 1.49
N ILE A 227 9.56 12.06 0.25
CA ILE A 227 9.60 13.44 -0.29
C ILE A 227 8.36 13.71 -1.15
N ILE A 228 8.03 14.99 -1.32
CA ILE A 228 6.95 15.40 -2.22
C ILE A 228 7.37 15.22 -3.67
N GLY A 229 6.47 14.67 -4.49
CA GLY A 229 6.68 14.56 -5.93
C GLY A 229 6.72 15.93 -6.61
N ASN A 230 7.50 16.07 -7.68
CA ASN A 230 7.69 17.36 -8.35
C ASN A 230 6.63 17.68 -9.43
N ARG A 231 5.66 16.79 -9.67
CA ARG A 231 4.66 16.95 -10.75
C ARG A 231 3.32 17.48 -10.25
N GLY A 232 2.72 18.37 -11.06
CA GLY A 232 1.36 18.88 -10.86
C GLY A 232 1.16 19.64 -9.55
N GLY A 233 2.20 20.29 -9.02
CA GLY A 233 2.15 21.01 -7.74
C GLY A 233 2.34 20.13 -6.50
N GLY A 234 2.90 18.92 -6.67
CA GLY A 234 3.08 17.97 -5.57
C GLY A 234 1.83 17.18 -5.28
N THR A 235 1.34 16.46 -6.30
CA THR A 235 0.16 15.60 -6.19
C THR A 235 0.42 14.24 -5.55
N THR A 236 1.69 13.86 -5.43
CA THR A 236 2.14 12.57 -4.90
C THR A 236 3.18 12.75 -3.82
N ILE A 237 3.33 11.73 -2.98
CA ILE A 237 4.43 11.61 -2.01
C ILE A 237 5.23 10.37 -2.42
N ARG A 238 6.52 10.55 -2.68
CA ARG A 238 7.47 9.46 -2.93
C ARG A 238 7.71 8.71 -1.64
N LEU A 239 7.76 7.38 -1.71
CA LEU A 239 8.00 6.48 -0.58
C LEU A 239 9.18 5.56 -0.92
N PRO A 240 9.87 4.97 0.07
CA PRO A 240 10.99 4.05 -0.17
C PRO A 240 10.62 2.83 -1.03
N PHE A 241 9.34 2.42 -1.04
CA PHE A 241 8.84 1.27 -1.80
C PHE A 241 8.03 1.67 -3.06
N GLY A 242 7.90 2.97 -3.37
CA GLY A 242 7.02 3.44 -4.43
C GLY A 242 6.50 4.86 -4.21
N PHE A 243 5.19 5.07 -4.24
CA PHE A 243 4.60 6.40 -3.97
C PHE A 243 3.14 6.27 -3.50
N VAL A 244 2.61 7.32 -2.88
CA VAL A 244 1.19 7.45 -2.58
C VAL A 244 0.60 8.64 -3.33
N GLN A 245 -0.62 8.45 -3.86
CA GLN A 245 -1.34 9.47 -4.60
C GLN A 245 -2.84 9.44 -4.30
N TRP A 246 -3.51 10.54 -4.66
CA TRP A 246 -4.97 10.55 -4.74
C TRP A 246 -5.44 9.70 -5.92
N HIS A 247 -6.38 8.80 -5.69
CA HIS A 247 -7.08 8.06 -6.75
C HIS A 247 -8.54 7.86 -6.36
N GLN A 248 -9.48 8.37 -7.17
CA GLN A 248 -10.92 8.19 -6.96
C GLN A 248 -11.43 8.54 -5.54
N GLY A 249 -10.84 9.59 -4.94
CA GLY A 249 -11.20 10.04 -3.59
C GLY A 249 -10.67 9.12 -2.49
N GLN A 250 -9.55 8.43 -2.74
CA GLN A 250 -8.89 7.51 -1.83
C GLN A 250 -7.36 7.70 -1.90
N MET A 251 -6.67 7.22 -0.87
CA MET A 251 -5.22 7.05 -0.87
C MET A 251 -4.88 5.77 -1.65
N GLN A 252 -4.12 5.91 -2.72
CA GLN A 252 -3.57 4.79 -3.46
C GLN A 252 -2.07 4.71 -3.25
N PHE A 253 -1.65 3.69 -2.51
CA PHE A 253 -0.25 3.32 -2.35
C PHE A 253 0.15 2.44 -3.52
N HIS A 254 1.16 2.87 -4.27
CA HIS A 254 1.78 2.13 -5.35
C HIS A 254 3.11 1.56 -4.89
N HIS A 255 3.36 0.30 -5.25
CA HIS A 255 4.67 -0.31 -5.14
C HIS A 255 5.44 -0.20 -6.45
N CYS A 256 6.76 -0.27 -6.34
CA CYS A 256 7.69 -0.47 -7.43
C CYS A 256 8.71 -1.53 -7.00
N TYR A 257 8.85 -2.57 -7.80
CA TYR A 257 9.76 -3.70 -7.55
C TYR A 257 11.21 -3.22 -7.39
N ASN A 258 11.69 -2.35 -8.28
CA ASN A 258 13.07 -1.84 -8.20
C ASN A 258 13.30 -1.02 -6.92
N ASP A 259 12.29 -0.32 -6.43
CA ASP A 259 12.39 0.43 -5.19
C ASP A 259 12.46 -0.53 -3.99
N ILE A 260 11.57 -1.52 -3.94
CA ILE A 260 11.56 -2.56 -2.89
C ILE A 260 12.88 -3.34 -2.89
N ARG A 261 13.34 -3.82 -4.05
CA ARG A 261 14.62 -4.53 -4.20
C ARG A 261 15.79 -3.65 -3.77
N GLY A 262 15.76 -2.36 -4.13
CA GLY A 262 16.76 -1.38 -3.70
C GLY A 262 16.77 -1.11 -2.19
N LEU A 263 15.77 -1.57 -1.42
CA LEU A 263 15.84 -1.52 0.03
C LEU A 263 16.88 -2.49 0.60
N PHE A 264 17.16 -3.60 -0.09
CA PHE A 264 18.01 -4.71 0.36
C PHE A 264 19.45 -4.63 -0.17
N ILE A 265 19.80 -3.55 -0.86
CA ILE A 265 21.14 -3.24 -1.39
C ILE A 265 21.69 -2.04 -0.61
#